data_AF-A0A085LFL7-F1
#
_entry.id   AF-A0A085LFL7-F1
#
_cell.length_a   1.000
_cell.length_b   1.000
_cell.length_c   1.000
_cell.angle_alpha   90.00
_cell.angle_beta   90.00
_cell.angle_gamma   90.00
#
_symmetry.space_group_name_H-M   'P 1'
#
loop_
_entity.id
_entity.type
_entity.pdbx_description
1 polymer ?
#
loop_
_entity_poly.entity_id
_entity_poly.type
_entity_poly.pdbx_seq_one_letter_code
_entity_poly.pdbx_strand_id
1 'polypeptide(L)'
;MGAVVPPRHPDPLTTLALQVRLTALAAELRRIEADPDVYARAHHYLAVQGAYDALLREACRLTGLPVADAPLRAGFRTGDDERFREELELSARGWSW
;
A
#
# COMPACT_ATOMS: atom_id res chain seq x y z
N MET A 1 -15.96 -31.82 -19.63
CA MET A 1 -14.88 -31.84 -18.62
C MET A 1 -14.16 -30.51 -18.72
N GLY A 2 -14.61 -29.50 -17.96
CA GLY A 2 -14.08 -28.13 -18.06
C GLY A 2 -12.68 -28.06 -17.45
N ALA A 3 -11.72 -27.50 -18.18
CA ALA A 3 -10.37 -27.31 -17.66
C ALA A 3 -10.41 -26.37 -16.45
N VAL A 4 -9.93 -26.84 -15.29
CA VAL A 4 -9.59 -25.99 -14.16
C VAL A 4 -8.39 -25.15 -14.59
N VAL A 5 -8.60 -23.85 -14.80
CA VAL A 5 -7.51 -22.89 -14.91
C VAL A 5 -6.94 -22.73 -13.50
N PRO A 6 -5.67 -23.09 -13.23
CA PRO A 6 -5.08 -22.85 -11.92
C PRO A 6 -5.10 -21.34 -11.64
N PRO A 7 -5.29 -20.91 -10.37
CA PRO A 7 -5.20 -19.49 -10.05
C PRO A 7 -3.85 -18.98 -10.52
N ARG A 8 -3.87 -17.96 -11.40
CA ARG A 8 -2.63 -17.33 -11.86
C ARG A 8 -2.07 -16.58 -10.66
N HIS A 9 -1.03 -17.12 -10.05
CA HIS A 9 -0.26 -16.38 -9.07
C HIS A 9 0.26 -15.09 -9.72
N PRO A 10 0.27 -13.96 -9.00
CA PRO A 10 0.79 -12.73 -9.53
C PRO A 10 2.25 -12.91 -9.93
N ASP A 11 2.66 -12.22 -10.99
CA ASP A 11 4.03 -12.28 -11.48
C ASP A 11 5.02 -11.91 -10.35
N PRO A 12 6.03 -12.75 -10.07
CA PRO A 12 6.93 -12.53 -8.94
C PRO A 12 7.74 -11.23 -9.03
N LEU A 13 8.14 -10.81 -10.24
CA LEU A 13 8.92 -9.58 -10.42
C LEU A 13 8.03 -8.34 -10.25
N THR A 14 6.78 -8.42 -10.70
CA THR A 14 5.76 -7.40 -10.48
C THR A 14 5.45 -7.24 -8.98
N THR A 15 5.31 -8.37 -8.28
CA THR A 15 5.13 -8.42 -6.83
C THR A 15 6.30 -7.76 -6.11
N LEU A 16 7.53 -8.17 -6.44
CA LEU A 16 8.76 -7.60 -5.85
C LEU A 16 8.88 -6.09 -6.13
N ALA A 17 8.56 -5.64 -7.34
CA ALA A 17 8.61 -4.22 -7.70
C ALA A 17 7.64 -3.37 -6.85
N LEU A 18 6.45 -3.89 -6.55
CA LEU A 18 5.50 -3.23 -5.65
C LEU A 18 6.02 -3.22 -4.21
N GLN A 19 6.55 -4.34 -3.70
CA GLN A 19 7.14 -4.42 -2.36
C GLN A 19 8.27 -3.42 -2.17
N VAL A 20 9.24 -3.36 -3.10
CA VAL A 20 10.37 -2.41 -3.03
C VAL A 20 9.88 -0.96 -2.99
N ARG A 21 8.88 -0.62 -3.79
CA ARG A 21 8.31 0.74 -3.83
C ARG A 21 7.52 1.06 -2.55
N LEU A 22 6.80 0.10 -1.99
CA LEU A 22 6.11 0.24 -0.70
C LEU A 22 7.11 0.43 0.43
N THR A 23 8.21 -0.33 0.46
CA THR A 23 9.31 -0.17 1.44
C THR A 23 9.87 1.24 1.38
N ALA A 24 10.14 1.76 0.18
CA ALA A 24 10.69 3.10 0.01
C ALA A 24 9.73 4.18 0.54
N LEU A 25 8.44 4.09 0.25
CA LEU A 25 7.43 5.03 0.74
C LEU A 25 7.23 4.92 2.26
N ALA A 26 7.24 3.72 2.81
CA ALA A 26 7.15 3.50 4.26
C ALA A 26 8.38 4.08 5.00
N ALA A 27 9.57 3.94 4.43
CA ALA A 27 10.79 4.55 4.96
C ALA A 27 10.71 6.08 4.92
N GLU A 28 10.16 6.64 3.85
CA GLU A 28 9.97 8.08 3.70
C GLU A 28 8.96 8.65 4.72
N LEU A 29 7.83 7.96 4.95
CA LEU A 29 6.88 8.34 6.00
C LEU A 29 7.55 8.41 7.38
N ARG A 30 8.30 7.36 7.76
CA ARG A 30 9.05 7.32 9.03
C ARG A 30 10.09 8.44 9.12
N ARG A 31 10.76 8.76 8.01
CA ARG A 31 11.75 9.85 7.95
C ARG A 31 11.10 11.21 8.21
N ILE A 32 9.95 11.48 7.59
CA ILE A 32 9.21 12.74 7.78
C ILE A 32 8.66 12.85 9.21
N GLU A 33 8.21 11.74 9.80
CA GLU A 33 7.75 11.72 11.20
C GLU A 33 8.89 11.99 12.19
N ALA A 34 10.07 11.42 11.96
CA ALA A 34 11.22 11.54 12.84
C ALA A 34 11.91 12.91 12.81
N ASP A 35 11.73 13.69 11.73
CA ASP A 35 12.36 15.00 11.55
C ASP A 35 11.33 16.14 11.71
N PRO A 36 11.30 16.84 12.86
CA PRO A 36 10.36 17.93 13.10
C PRO A 36 10.69 19.21 12.31
N ASP A 37 11.90 19.34 11.78
CA ASP A 37 12.38 20.56 11.12
C ASP A 37 12.12 20.55 9.61
N VAL A 38 11.48 19.50 9.08
CA VAL A 38 11.06 19.43 7.68
C VAL A 38 10.08 20.57 7.37
N TYR A 39 10.50 21.48 6.48
CA TYR A 39 9.62 22.51 5.95
C TYR A 39 8.35 21.90 5.35
N ALA A 40 7.18 22.50 5.61
CA ALA A 40 5.89 21.99 5.14
C ALA A 40 5.63 20.49 5.46
N ARG A 41 6.15 19.99 6.60
CA ARG A 41 6.06 18.58 7.04
C ARG A 41 4.69 17.94 6.82
N ALA A 42 3.62 18.60 7.24
CA ALA A 42 2.26 18.09 7.10
C ALA A 42 1.87 17.86 5.62
N HIS A 43 2.26 18.77 4.72
CA HIS A 43 2.00 18.62 3.29
C HIS A 43 2.79 17.45 2.69
N HIS A 44 4.08 17.35 3.01
CA HIS A 44 4.91 16.24 2.54
C HIS A 44 4.41 14.89 3.05
N TYR A 45 4.07 14.82 4.33
CA TYR A 45 3.53 13.60 4.93
C TYR A 45 2.26 13.14 4.20
N LEU A 46 1.30 14.05 3.98
CA LEU A 46 0.04 13.72 3.28
C LEU A 46 0.27 13.30 1.82
N ALA A 47 1.23 13.93 1.13
CA ALA A 47 1.58 13.56 -0.24
C ALA A 47 2.19 12.15 -0.32
N VAL A 48 3.13 11.83 0.57
CA VAL A 48 3.77 10.51 0.63
C VAL A 48 2.76 9.45 1.08
N GLN A 49 1.91 9.75 2.06
CA GLN A 49 0.85 8.84 2.51
C GLN A 49 -0.12 8.54 1.35
N GLY A 50 -0.54 9.55 0.58
CA GLY A 50 -1.39 9.34 -0.59
C GLY A 50 -0.74 8.44 -1.66
N ALA A 51 0.57 8.58 -1.88
CA ALA A 51 1.32 7.71 -2.78
C ALA A 51 1.43 6.27 -2.25
N TYR A 52 1.64 6.11 -0.95
CA TYR A 52 1.66 4.83 -0.25
C TYR A 52 0.31 4.11 -0.37
N ASP A 53 -0.77 4.81 0.00
CA ASP A 53 -2.16 4.33 -0.08
C ASP A 53 -2.51 3.87 -1.50
N ALA A 54 -2.14 4.65 -2.53
CA ALA A 54 -2.38 4.29 -3.92
C ALA A 54 -1.64 3.01 -4.36
N LEU A 55 -0.40 2.84 -3.88
CA LEU A 55 0.43 1.69 -4.21
C LEU A 55 -0.01 0.43 -3.44
N LEU A 56 -0.44 0.60 -2.19
CA LEU A 56 -0.99 -0.47 -1.35
C LEU A 56 -2.23 -1.08 -2.03
N ARG A 57 -3.11 -0.23 -2.54
CA ARG A 57 -4.28 -0.65 -3.31
C ARG A 57 -3.95 -1.37 -4.61
N GLU A 58 -2.84 -1.01 -5.25
CA GLU A 58 -2.36 -1.74 -6.42
C GLU A 58 -1.92 -3.16 -6.06
N ALA A 59 -1.21 -3.32 -4.93
CA ALA A 59 -0.87 -4.63 -4.39
C ALA A 59 -2.12 -5.45 -4.01
N CYS A 60 -3.12 -4.82 -3.40
CA CYS A 60 -4.40 -5.47 -3.12
C CYS A 60 -5.09 -5.96 -4.41
N ARG A 61 -5.19 -5.11 -5.44
CA ARG A 61 -5.75 -5.52 -6.74
C ARG A 61 -4.98 -6.68 -7.37
N LEU A 62 -3.64 -6.65 -7.31
CA LEU A 62 -2.80 -7.70 -7.85
C LEU A 62 -3.04 -9.06 -7.16
N THR A 63 -3.41 -9.05 -5.88
CA THR A 63 -3.73 -10.27 -5.09
C THR A 63 -5.20 -10.67 -5.13
N GLY A 64 -6.03 -9.93 -5.86
CA GLY A 64 -7.48 -10.15 -5.91
C GLY A 64 -8.22 -9.73 -4.63
N LEU A 65 -7.58 -8.94 -3.77
CA LEU A 65 -8.23 -8.36 -2.60
C LEU A 65 -9.24 -7.29 -3.03
N PRO A 66 -10.46 -7.28 -2.46
CA PRO A 66 -11.40 -6.18 -2.65
C PRO A 66 -10.81 -4.87 -2.12
N VAL A 67 -10.93 -3.81 -2.93
CA VAL A 67 -10.50 -2.45 -2.60
C VAL A 67 -11.68 -1.52 -2.84
N ALA A 68 -11.92 -0.58 -1.93
CA ALA A 68 -12.91 0.46 -2.16
C ALA A 68 -12.45 1.42 -3.28
N ASP A 69 -13.31 1.67 -4.27
CA ASP A 69 -13.01 2.58 -5.38
C ASP A 69 -12.86 4.05 -4.95
N ALA A 70 -13.40 4.42 -3.79
CA ALA A 70 -13.26 5.76 -3.24
C ALA A 70 -11.79 6.01 -2.83
N PRO A 71 -11.16 7.12 -3.25
CA PRO A 71 -9.77 7.40 -2.87
C PRO A 71 -9.62 7.49 -1.35
N LEU A 72 -8.57 6.87 -0.80
CA LEU A 72 -8.17 7.14 0.58
C LEU A 72 -7.79 8.61 0.68
N ARG A 73 -8.38 9.29 1.65
CA ARG A 73 -8.02 10.68 1.98
C ARG A 73 -6.99 10.63 3.09
N ALA A 74 -5.74 10.91 2.74
CA ALA A 74 -4.66 10.98 3.72
C ALA A 74 -5.02 11.93 4.87
N GLY A 75 -4.71 11.53 6.11
CA GLY A 75 -5.02 12.30 7.33
C GLY A 75 -6.46 12.19 7.85
N PHE A 76 -7.32 11.36 7.24
CA PHE A 76 -8.67 11.08 7.75
C PHE A 76 -8.73 9.69 8.39
N ARG A 77 -9.38 9.58 9.57
CA ARG A 77 -9.47 8.32 10.33
C ARG A 77 -9.98 7.13 9.53
N THR A 78 -11.03 7.32 8.72
CA THR A 78 -11.56 6.25 7.86
C THR A 78 -10.53 5.76 6.83
N GLY A 79 -9.65 6.65 6.36
CA GLY A 79 -8.55 6.28 5.49
C GLY A 79 -7.47 5.47 6.20
N ASP A 80 -7.21 5.78 7.48
CA ASP A 80 -6.24 5.06 8.29
C ASP A 80 -6.71 3.64 8.65
N ASP A 81 -7.99 3.46 9.00
CA ASP A 81 -8.57 2.15 9.30
C ASP A 81 -8.54 1.23 8.07
N GLU A 82 -8.87 1.76 6.89
CA GLU A 82 -8.86 1.00 5.64
C GLU A 82 -7.45 0.66 5.18
N ARG A 83 -6.50 1.60 5.30
CA ARG A 83 -5.07 1.33 5.07
C ARG A 83 -4.63 0.18 5.96
N PHE A 84 -4.89 0.25 7.26
CA PHE A 84 -4.47 -0.78 8.21
C PHE A 84 -5.05 -2.16 7.87
N ARG A 85 -6.34 -2.22 7.48
CA ARG A 85 -6.97 -3.45 6.97
C ARG A 85 -6.24 -4.01 5.75
N GLU A 86 -5.95 -3.17 4.75
CA GLU A 86 -5.24 -3.56 3.52
C GLU A 86 -3.82 -4.09 3.83
N GLU A 87 -3.09 -3.44 4.73
CA GLU A 87 -1.75 -3.85 5.17
C GLU A 87 -1.76 -5.23 5.84
N LEU A 88 -2.74 -5.47 6.73
CA LEU A 88 -2.91 -6.76 7.40
C LEU A 88 -3.24 -7.88 6.42
N GLU A 89 -4.14 -7.64 5.47
CA GLU A 89 -4.54 -8.64 4.47
C GLU A 89 -3.39 -9.04 3.54
N LEU A 90 -2.56 -8.08 3.13
CA LEU A 90 -1.36 -8.38 2.34
C LEU A 90 -0.31 -9.15 3.16
N SER A 91 -0.09 -8.72 4.41
CA SER A 91 0.82 -9.41 5.33
C SER A 91 0.43 -10.87 5.56
N ALA A 92 -0.88 -11.13 5.74
CA ALA A 92 -1.43 -12.49 5.88
C ALA A 92 -1.23 -13.36 4.63
N ARG A 93 -1.00 -12.74 3.45
CA ARG A 93 -0.70 -13.41 2.17
C ARG A 93 0.80 -13.52 1.90
N GLY A 94 1.65 -13.22 2.89
CA GLY A 94 3.10 -13.35 2.80
C GLY A 94 3.79 -12.17 2.13
N TRP A 95 3.09 -11.05 1.91
CA TRP A 95 3.73 -9.82 1.49
C TRP A 95 4.50 -9.21 2.65
N SER A 96 5.65 -8.66 2.33
CA SER A 96 6.49 -7.88 3.24
C SER A 96 7.04 -6.65 2.53
N TRP A 97 7.11 -5.53 3.23
CA TRP A 97 7.74 -4.31 2.76
C TRP A 97 8.23 -3.47 3.93
#